data_AF-A0A4Q5R3H6-F1
#
_entry.id   AF-A0A4Q5R3H6-F1
#
_cell.length_a   1.000
_cell.length_b   1.000
_cell.length_c   1.000
_cell.angle_alpha   90.00
_cell.angle_beta   90.00
_cell.angle_gamma   90.00
#
_symmetry.space_group_name_H-M   'P 1'
#
loop_
_entity.id
_entity.type
_entity.pdbx_description
1 polymer ?
#
loop_
_entity_poly.entity_id
_entity_poly.type
_entity_poly.pdbx_seq_one_letter_code
_entity_poly.pdbx_strand_id
1 'polypeptide(L)' 'MSSGITLTAATRQNLLSLQGTADLLTQTQNRLSTGKKVNSALDDPTSFFTSQALSGRSGDLGQLLNGISNG' A
#
# COMPACT_ATOMS: atom_id res chain seq x y z
N MET A 1 -17.27 27.39 24.80
CA MET A 1 -18.39 27.08 23.89
C MET A 1 -17.79 26.72 22.54
N SER A 2 -17.46 25.45 22.29
CA SER A 2 -17.18 25.04 20.91
C SER A 2 -18.50 25.22 20.18
N SER A 3 -18.60 26.24 19.33
CA SER A 3 -19.69 26.36 18.37
C SER A 3 -19.66 25.06 17.57
N GLY A 4 -20.52 24.12 17.96
CA GLY A 4 -20.64 22.84 17.27
C GLY A 4 -20.86 23.19 15.83
N ILE A 5 -19.94 22.79 14.96
CA ILE A 5 -20.08 23.02 13.54
C ILE A 5 -21.37 22.29 13.17
N THR A 6 -22.47 23.04 13.00
CA THR A 6 -23.76 22.46 12.61
C THR A 6 -23.65 22.09 11.14
N LEU A 7 -22.99 20.97 10.87
CA LEU A 7 -22.90 20.41 9.54
C LEU A 7 -24.30 19.96 9.15
N THR A 8 -24.91 20.74 8.25
CA THR A 8 -26.12 20.34 7.54
C THR A 8 -25.89 18.96 6.91
N ALA A 9 -26.95 18.17 6.74
CA ALA A 9 -26.83 16.83 6.16
C ALA A 9 -26.05 16.83 4.82
N ALA A 10 -26.28 17.85 3.99
CA ALA A 10 -25.58 18.04 2.72
C ALA A 10 -24.08 18.33 2.87
N THR A 11 -23.67 19.17 3.84
CA THR A 11 -22.24 19.48 4.06
C THR A 11 -21.48 18.28 4.62
N ARG A 12 -22.11 17.45 5.45
CA ARG A 12 -21.53 16.17 5.91
C ARG A 12 -21.35 15.18 4.77
N GLN A 13 -22.33 15.06 3.88
CA GLN A 13 -22.23 14.17 2.72
C GLN A 13 -21.08 14.61 1.79
N ASN A 14 -20.97 15.90 1.52
CA ASN A 14 -19.87 16.46 0.73
C ASN A 14 -18.51 16.21 1.41
N LEU A 15 -18.43 16.41 2.72
CA LEU A 15 -17.21 16.15 3.49
C LEU A 15 -16.83 14.66 3.48
N LEU A 16 -17.79 13.74 3.59
CA LEU A 16 -17.56 12.30 3.49
C LEU A 16 -17.04 11.92 2.09
N SER A 17 -17.62 12.49 1.04
CA SER A 17 -17.13 12.30 -0.34
C SER A 17 -15.71 12.85 -0.53
N LEU A 18 -15.39 14.00 0.07
CA LEU A 18 -14.04 14.55 0.05
C LEU A 18 -13.04 13.70 0.84
N GLN A 19 -13.45 13.13 1.98
CA GLN A 19 -12.62 12.19 2.75
C GLN A 19 -12.29 10.95 1.92
N GLY A 20 -13.29 10.32 1.29
CA GLY A 20 -13.04 9.19 0.40
C GLY A 20 -12.14 9.54 -0.79
N THR A 21 -12.25 10.76 -1.32
CA THR A 21 -11.35 11.26 -2.37
C THR A 21 -9.92 11.45 -1.87
N ALA A 22 -9.74 11.96 -0.65
CA ALA A 22 -8.43 12.12 -0.03
C ALA A 22 -7.76 10.76 0.26
N ASP A 23 -8.53 9.74 0.64
CA ASP A 23 -8.04 8.37 0.83
C ASP A 23 -7.58 7.76 -0.50
N LEU A 24 -8.37 7.93 -1.57
CA LEU A 24 -8.01 7.49 -2.93
C LEU A 24 -6.74 8.20 -3.44
N LEU A 25 -6.60 9.49 -3.17
CA LEU A 25 -5.40 10.26 -3.50
C LEU A 25 -4.19 9.70 -2.77
N THR A 26 -4.31 9.46 -1.46
CA THR A 26 -3.23 8.89 -0.63
C THR A 26 -2.81 7.52 -1.14
N GLN A 27 -3.77 6.64 -1.47
CA GLN A 27 -3.47 5.34 -2.05
C GLN A 27 -2.75 5.47 -3.40
N THR A 28 -3.20 6.40 -4.26
CA THR A 28 -2.59 6.65 -5.58
C THR A 28 -1.15 7.16 -5.44
N GLN A 29 -0.92 8.10 -4.52
CA GLN A 29 0.43 8.63 -4.25
C GLN A 29 1.37 7.54 -3.73
N ASN A 30 0.89 6.65 -2.85
CA ASN A 30 1.67 5.51 -2.39
C ASN A 30 2.04 4.57 -3.54
N ARG A 31 1.09 4.22 -4.42
CA ARG A 31 1.35 3.38 -5.60
C ARG A 31 2.33 4.04 -6.58
N LEU A 32 2.24 5.35 -6.77
CA LEU A 32 3.15 6.09 -7.65
C LEU A 32 4.57 6.13 -7.07
N SER A 33 4.70 6.35 -5.76
CA SER A 33 5.99 6.42 -5.08
C SER A 33 6.73 5.07 -5.07
N THR A 34 6.01 3.95 -5.01
CA THR A 34 6.62 2.62 -4.94
C THR A 34 6.64 1.91 -6.29
N GLY A 35 5.82 2.35 -7.25
CA GLY A 35 5.54 1.64 -8.49
C GLY A 35 4.79 0.31 -8.30
N LYS A 36 4.33 -0.01 -7.08
CA LYS A 36 3.67 -1.29 -6.76
C LYS A 36 2.18 -1.09 -6.56
N LYS A 37 1.38 -1.97 -7.17
CA LYS A 37 -0.07 -2.03 -6.93
C LYS A 37 -0.39 -2.46 -5.49
N VAL A 38 0.38 -3.41 -4.97
CA VAL A 38 0.25 -4.01 -3.63
C VAL A 38 1.47 -3.60 -2.81
N ASN A 39 1.28 -2.75 -1.82
CA ASN A 39 2.34 -2.21 -0.97
C ASN A 39 2.36 -2.84 0.41
N SER A 40 1.22 -3.38 0.85
CA SER A 40 1.05 -4.01 2.14
C SER A 40 0.21 -5.28 2.04
N ALA A 41 0.24 -6.10 3.11
CA ALA A 41 -0.64 -7.25 3.24
C ALA A 41 -2.14 -6.86 3.31
N LEU A 42 -2.47 -5.61 3.64
CA LEU A 42 -3.85 -5.13 3.63
C LEU A 42 -4.39 -4.91 2.21
N ASP A 43 -3.50 -4.55 1.26
CA ASP A 43 -3.90 -4.32 -0.13
C ASP A 43 -4.30 -5.64 -0.82
N ASP A 44 -3.47 -6.69 -0.63
CA ASP A 44 -3.72 -8.06 -1.06
C ASP A 44 -2.73 -8.98 -0.33
N PRO A 45 -3.18 -9.77 0.67
CA PRO A 45 -2.28 -10.59 1.46
C PRO A 45 -1.60 -11.68 0.61
N THR A 46 -2.34 -12.31 -0.30
CA THR A 46 -1.82 -13.40 -1.13
C THR A 46 -0.72 -12.91 -2.05
N SER A 47 -0.97 -11.81 -2.77
CA SER A 47 0.02 -11.22 -3.67
C SER A 47 1.24 -10.68 -2.91
N PHE A 48 1.02 -10.02 -1.77
CA PHE A 48 2.09 -9.47 -0.95
C PHE A 48 3.04 -10.57 -0.44
N PHE A 49 2.50 -11.60 0.22
CA PHE A 49 3.33 -12.68 0.77
C PHE A 49 3.94 -13.58 -0.31
N THR A 50 3.27 -13.78 -1.44
CA THR A 50 3.85 -14.50 -2.59
C THR A 50 5.06 -13.75 -3.14
N SER A 51 4.95 -12.43 -3.33
CA SER A 51 6.09 -11.60 -3.79
C SER A 51 7.25 -11.60 -2.80
N GLN A 52 6.95 -11.63 -1.49
CA GLN A 52 7.94 -11.69 -0.43
C GLN A 52 8.66 -13.05 -0.42
N ALA A 53 7.94 -14.16 -0.59
CA ALA A 53 8.51 -15.49 -0.70
C ALA A 53 9.40 -15.64 -1.94
N LEU A 54 8.96 -15.12 -3.09
CA LEU A 54 9.76 -15.11 -4.32
C LEU A 54 11.06 -14.30 -4.16
N SER A 55 11.00 -13.15 -3.49
CA SER A 55 12.18 -12.32 -3.20
C SER A 55 13.16 -13.01 -2.25
N GLY A 56 12.65 -13.78 -1.28
CA GLY A 56 13.50 -14.63 -0.44
C GLY A 56 14.20 -15.71 -1.27
N ARG A 57 13.43 -16.42 -2.10
CA ARG A 57 13.96 -17.49 -2.97
C ARG A 57 15.01 -16.97 -3.96
N SER A 58 14.83 -15.79 -4.54
CA SER A 58 15.85 -15.21 -5.44
C SER A 58 17.15 -14.87 -4.69
N GLY A 59 17.06 -14.40 -3.45
CA GLY A 59 18.21 -14.20 -2.57
C GLY A 59 18.95 -15.51 -2.28
N ASP A 60 18.22 -16.58 -1.95
CA ASP A 60 18.80 -17.91 -1.71
C ASP A 60 19.49 -18.47 -2.96
N LEU A 61 18.88 -18.32 -4.13
CA LEU A 61 19.49 -18.73 -5.40
C LEU A 61 20.75 -17.94 -5.72
N GLY A 62 20.78 -16.63 -5.40
CA GLY A 62 21.98 -15.81 -5.54
C GLY A 62 23.11 -16.28 -4.64
N GLN A 63 22.82 -16.64 -3.38
CA GLN A 63 23.80 -17.19 -2.45
C GLN A 63 24.34 -18.55 -2.93
N LEU A 64 23.46 -19.43 -3.40
CA LEU A 64 23.86 -20.72 -3.97
C LEU A 64 24.79 -20.54 -5.19
N LEU A 65 24.43 -19.64 -6.12
CA LEU A 65 25.24 -19.35 -7.29
C LEU A 65 26.62 -18.80 -6.90
N ASN A 66 26.67 -17.89 -5.93
CA ASN A 66 27.94 -17.37 -5.42
C ASN A 66 28.79 -18.48 -4.78
N GLY A 67 28.16 -19.39 -4.02
CA GLY A 67 28.85 -20.56 -3.46
C GLY A 67 29.43 -21.48 -4.54
N ILE A 68 28.69 -21.71 -5.62
CA ILE A 68 29.16 -22.50 -6.78
C ILE A 68 30.28 -21.78 -7.54
N SER A 69 30.20 -20.46 -7.69
CA SER A 69 31.20 -19.68 -8.44
C SER A 69 32.50 -19.46 -7.68
N ASN A 70 32.49 -19.51 -6.34
CA ASN A 70 33.65 -19.28 -5.48
C ASN A 70 34.20 -20.57 -4.83
N GLY A 71 33.62 -21.73 -5.14
CA GLY A 71 34.13 -23.05 -4.76
C GLY A 71 34.85 -23.73 -5.90
#